data_AF-A0A453S2N7-F1
#
_entry.id   AF-A0A453S2N7-F1
#
_cell.length_a   1.000
_cell.length_b   1.000
_cell.length_c   1.000
_cell.angle_alpha   90.00
_cell.angle_beta   90.00
_cell.angle_gamma   90.00
#
_symmetry.space_group_name_H-M   'P 1'
#
loop_
_entity.id
_entity.type
_entity.pdbx_description
1 polymer ?
#
loop_
_entity_poly.entity_id
_entity_poly.type
_entity_poly.pdbx_seq_one_letter_code
_entity_poly.pdbx_strand_id
1 'polypeptide(L)'
;MGSAGLEQTKARSHINCAQPARRTWQRKFDDEGKKIELFSMTMNDMISIIPMILKGLMINADQRGKGRDILYDPFRKWMDNCYRGLPLGGLGSGSIGRSYRGYFQHFQIFPALYEEKPILANQFSAFGSRPNGKSYSTVLSAPTADALKGVDKAAIGSWDWKLKEKNCTYHALFPRSWTVYDGEPDPEIKITCRQISPIIPHNYKESSFPVAVFTFTVQNSGSTPADVTLLFTWANSVGGRSELTGNHTNSKMMERDGVHGVLLRHRAADGHPPVTFAMACQETEDVRVTDCPFFTMGSSDSGDFTAKDMWEEIKQHGSFSETHTGKEPRVAKPGSSIGAAVAAATTVPAGGTRMMSFALSWSCPEVKFPDGKTYHRRYTKFSGLDRDAAAESLAHDALLEHMDWESKIEEWQRPILQDKRLPEWYPVALFNELYYLVAGGTIWTDGRPPKMSVASSGTGTEPFSLDVFRADLQGTPVVDGVLSEMTSVTEDLHSAAAFGATLLGDGEENVGQFLYLEAMEYHMWNTYDVHFYASFALLSLFPELELSLQRDFARAVLLHDPRPMRTLNGKTVPRKVLGSVPHDVGLNDPWFELNAYMIHDPSRWKDLNPKFVLQVYRGVVATGNVAFARAAWPAV
;
A
#
# COMPACT_ATOMS: atom_id res chain seq x y z
N MET A 1 -35.61 15.28 15.73
CA MET A 1 -34.68 14.59 14.81
C MET A 1 -34.09 13.34 15.49
N GLY A 2 -34.90 12.48 16.12
CA GLY A 2 -34.40 11.50 17.11
C GLY A 2 -34.69 10.02 16.85
N SER A 3 -35.35 9.63 15.76
CA SER A 3 -35.62 8.19 15.49
C SER A 3 -34.92 7.64 14.25
N ALA A 4 -34.67 8.46 13.22
CA ALA A 4 -33.99 8.01 12.00
C ALA A 4 -32.51 7.61 12.23
N GLY A 5 -31.81 8.32 13.12
CA GLY A 5 -30.44 7.96 13.52
C GLY A 5 -30.39 6.64 14.27
N LEU A 6 -31.35 6.38 15.17
CA LEU A 6 -31.39 5.16 15.99
C LEU A 6 -31.77 3.91 15.18
N GLU A 7 -32.62 4.05 14.16
CA GLU A 7 -32.93 2.96 13.22
C GLU A 7 -31.75 2.65 12.28
N GLN A 8 -30.98 3.66 11.86
CA GLN A 8 -29.73 3.44 11.11
C GLN A 8 -28.67 2.73 11.95
N THR A 9 -28.54 3.05 13.25
CA THR A 9 -27.63 2.33 14.15
C THR A 9 -28.07 0.88 14.38
N LYS A 10 -29.39 0.59 14.42
CA LYS A 10 -29.92 -0.78 14.55
C LYS A 10 -29.80 -1.61 13.26
N ALA A 11 -29.82 -1.01 12.08
CA ALA A 11 -29.59 -1.74 10.82
C ALA A 11 -28.11 -2.15 10.62
N ARG A 12 -27.17 -1.37 11.20
CA ARG A 12 -25.72 -1.63 11.15
C ARG A 12 -25.26 -2.79 12.04
N SER A 13 -26.10 -3.28 12.98
CA SER A 13 -25.75 -4.28 14.00
C SER A 13 -25.83 -5.76 13.54
N HIS A 14 -25.94 -6.04 12.24
CA HIS A 14 -26.12 -7.41 11.73
C HIS A 14 -24.90 -8.01 11.01
N ILE A 15 -23.80 -7.27 10.84
CA ILE A 15 -22.58 -7.81 10.21
C ILE A 15 -21.76 -8.57 11.26
N ASN A 16 -21.71 -9.89 11.11
CA ASN A 16 -20.92 -10.74 12.00
C ASN A 16 -19.45 -10.76 11.55
N CYS A 17 -18.64 -9.84 12.08
CA CYS A 17 -17.19 -9.75 11.81
C CYS A 17 -16.42 -11.06 12.11
N ALA A 18 -16.96 -11.92 12.99
CA ALA A 18 -16.34 -13.19 13.37
C ALA A 18 -16.50 -14.29 12.31
N GLN A 19 -17.43 -14.14 11.36
CA GLN A 19 -17.71 -15.17 10.37
C GLN A 19 -17.03 -14.80 9.04
N PRO A 20 -16.08 -15.62 8.56
CA PRO A 20 -15.58 -15.49 7.20
C PRO A 20 -16.72 -15.52 6.18
N ALA A 21 -16.61 -14.72 5.12
CA ALA A 21 -17.55 -14.79 4.02
C ALA A 21 -17.64 -16.22 3.49
N ARG A 22 -18.82 -16.61 2.98
CA ARG A 22 -19.06 -17.98 2.51
C ARG A 22 -18.07 -18.44 1.43
N ARG A 23 -17.62 -17.51 0.57
CA ARG A 23 -16.66 -17.74 -0.50
C ARG A 23 -15.43 -16.87 -0.26
N THR A 24 -14.31 -17.49 0.07
CA THR A 24 -13.02 -16.83 0.29
C THR A 24 -11.91 -17.69 -0.28
N TRP A 25 -10.80 -17.08 -0.67
CA TRP A 25 -9.55 -17.82 -0.76
C TRP A 25 -9.15 -18.21 0.66
N GLN A 26 -8.79 -19.47 0.90
CA GLN A 26 -8.48 -19.95 2.24
C GLN A 26 -7.15 -20.69 2.25
N ARG A 27 -6.40 -20.55 3.34
CA ARG A 27 -5.11 -21.20 3.51
C ARG A 27 -4.81 -21.49 4.97
N LYS A 28 -4.31 -22.70 5.25
CA LYS A 28 -3.82 -23.06 6.58
C LYS A 28 -2.40 -22.54 6.79
N PHE A 29 -2.00 -22.32 8.04
CA PHE A 29 -0.65 -21.79 8.31
C PHE A 29 0.45 -22.81 8.04
N ASP A 30 0.15 -24.11 8.17
CA ASP A 30 1.08 -25.23 7.94
C ASP A 30 1.20 -25.63 6.45
N ASP A 31 0.48 -24.94 5.57
CA ASP A 31 0.64 -25.09 4.12
C ASP A 31 1.85 -24.27 3.66
N GLU A 32 2.98 -24.93 3.40
CA GLU A 32 4.20 -24.32 2.85
C GLU A 32 4.05 -23.84 1.38
N GLY A 33 3.00 -24.29 0.69
CA GLY A 33 2.68 -23.96 -0.69
C GLY A 33 3.59 -24.56 -1.74
N LYS A 34 3.41 -24.05 -2.96
CA LYS A 34 4.29 -24.40 -4.08
C LYS A 34 5.51 -23.48 -4.05
N LYS A 35 6.70 -24.06 -4.14
CA LYS A 35 7.91 -23.31 -4.46
C LYS A 35 7.72 -22.65 -5.82
N ILE A 36 8.17 -21.41 -5.94
CA ILE A 36 8.14 -20.68 -7.21
C ILE A 36 9.07 -21.40 -8.18
N GLU A 37 8.53 -21.91 -9.29
CA GLU A 37 9.36 -22.45 -10.37
C GLU A 37 10.06 -21.28 -11.06
N LEU A 38 11.37 -21.20 -10.87
CA LEU A 38 12.19 -20.22 -11.59
C LEU A 38 12.32 -20.67 -13.05
N PHE A 39 12.16 -19.72 -13.97
CA PHE A 39 12.40 -19.94 -15.39
C PHE A 39 13.81 -20.52 -15.60
N SER A 40 13.89 -21.70 -16.22
CA SER A 40 15.17 -22.33 -16.55
C SER A 40 15.57 -21.95 -17.97
N MET A 41 16.78 -21.38 -18.11
CA MET A 41 17.37 -21.03 -19.41
C MET A 41 18.34 -22.12 -19.83
N THR A 42 18.33 -22.50 -21.11
CA THR A 42 19.39 -23.36 -21.64
C THR A 42 20.72 -22.59 -21.68
N MET A 43 21.85 -23.30 -21.75
CA MET A 43 23.15 -22.63 -21.92
C MET A 43 23.20 -21.75 -23.17
N ASN A 44 22.53 -22.16 -24.26
CA ASN A 44 22.47 -21.39 -25.49
C ASN A 44 21.66 -20.09 -25.30
N ASP A 45 20.53 -20.16 -24.59
CA ASP A 45 19.74 -18.98 -24.26
C ASP A 45 20.56 -18.02 -23.38
N MET A 46 21.26 -18.54 -22.38
CA MET A 46 22.15 -17.76 -21.51
C MET A 46 23.22 -17.03 -22.32
N ILE A 47 23.92 -17.73 -23.24
CA ILE A 47 24.92 -17.10 -24.10
C ILE A 47 24.30 -16.02 -24.99
N SER A 48 23.10 -16.25 -25.51
CA SER A 48 22.41 -15.29 -26.39
C SER A 48 22.03 -13.99 -25.68
N ILE A 49 21.76 -14.03 -24.36
CA ILE A 49 21.35 -12.86 -23.58
C ILE A 49 22.52 -12.11 -22.92
N ILE A 50 23.73 -12.68 -22.87
CA ILE A 50 24.92 -12.02 -22.29
C ILE A 50 25.11 -10.58 -22.80
N PRO A 51 25.05 -10.30 -24.13
CA PRO A 51 25.22 -8.94 -24.62
C PRO A 51 24.15 -7.97 -24.09
N MET A 52 22.91 -8.46 -23.90
CA MET A 52 21.82 -7.67 -23.34
C MET A 52 22.05 -7.40 -21.84
N ILE A 53 22.47 -8.40 -21.07
CA ILE A 53 22.81 -8.24 -19.65
C ILE A 53 23.94 -7.22 -19.48
N LEU A 54 25.04 -7.34 -20.24
CA LEU A 54 26.17 -6.42 -20.16
C LEU A 54 25.76 -4.97 -20.46
N LYS A 55 24.92 -4.76 -21.48
CA LYS A 55 24.37 -3.43 -21.79
C LYS A 55 23.47 -2.92 -20.66
N GLY A 56 22.59 -3.77 -20.13
CA GLY A 56 21.74 -3.43 -18.98
C GLY A 56 22.56 -2.99 -17.78
N LEU A 57 23.66 -3.69 -17.48
CA LEU A 57 24.57 -3.33 -16.38
C LEU A 57 25.29 -2.00 -16.62
N MET A 58 25.72 -1.71 -17.85
CA MET A 58 26.31 -0.42 -18.19
C MET A 58 25.31 0.73 -18.01
N ILE A 59 24.05 0.54 -18.43
CA ILE A 59 22.99 1.53 -18.25
C ILE A 59 22.70 1.72 -16.76
N ASN A 60 22.57 0.63 -16.00
CA ASN A 60 22.34 0.70 -14.56
C ASN A 60 23.48 1.41 -13.81
N ALA A 61 24.73 1.20 -14.22
CA ALA A 61 25.88 1.91 -13.65
C ALA A 61 25.81 3.42 -13.93
N ASP A 62 25.42 3.82 -15.14
CA ASP A 62 25.21 5.23 -15.50
C ASP A 62 24.04 5.86 -14.70
N GLN A 63 22.91 5.16 -14.56
CA GLN A 63 21.76 5.63 -13.76
C GLN A 63 22.11 5.77 -12.28
N ARG A 64 22.78 4.76 -11.69
CA ARG A 64 23.25 4.84 -10.29
C ARG A 64 24.24 5.98 -10.08
N GLY A 65 25.13 6.24 -11.05
CA GLY A 65 26.04 7.38 -11.02
C GLY A 65 25.32 8.73 -10.99
N LYS A 66 24.08 8.78 -11.50
CA LYS A 66 23.20 9.96 -11.48
C LYS A 66 22.24 10.00 -10.27
N GLY A 67 22.31 9.03 -9.36
CA GLY A 67 21.39 8.91 -8.24
C GLY A 67 19.96 8.55 -8.63
N ARG A 68 19.76 8.00 -9.83
CA ARG A 68 18.45 7.59 -10.37
C ARG A 68 18.14 6.13 -10.06
N ASP A 69 16.85 5.79 -10.05
CA ASP A 69 16.41 4.41 -9.89
C ASP A 69 16.73 3.57 -11.13
N ILE A 70 16.96 2.28 -10.89
CA ILE A 70 17.25 1.31 -11.93
C ILE A 70 15.98 0.58 -12.35
N LEU A 71 15.81 0.42 -13.66
CA LEU A 71 14.63 -0.21 -14.24
C LEU A 71 14.69 -1.74 -14.19
N TYR A 72 15.87 -2.32 -14.44
CA TYR A 72 16.07 -3.76 -14.50
C TYR A 72 17.25 -4.17 -13.62
N ASP A 73 17.02 -4.88 -12.51
CA ASP A 73 18.10 -5.50 -11.74
C ASP A 73 18.06 -7.03 -11.89
N PRO A 74 18.84 -7.61 -12.84
CA PRO A 74 18.83 -9.06 -13.08
C PRO A 74 19.43 -9.86 -11.91
N PHE A 75 20.07 -9.19 -10.95
CA PHE A 75 20.67 -9.84 -9.78
C PHE A 75 19.87 -9.64 -8.50
N ARG A 76 18.76 -8.88 -8.56
CA ARG A 76 17.85 -8.74 -7.43
C ARG A 76 17.27 -10.11 -7.08
N LYS A 77 17.49 -10.53 -5.84
CA LYS A 77 16.91 -11.76 -5.30
C LYS A 77 15.55 -11.44 -4.71
N TRP A 78 14.52 -11.98 -5.32
CA TRP A 78 13.16 -11.97 -4.80
C TRP A 78 12.98 -13.06 -3.75
N MET A 79 12.09 -12.84 -2.78
CA MET A 79 11.69 -13.89 -1.86
C MET A 79 11.05 -15.06 -2.62
N ASP A 80 11.57 -16.26 -2.42
CA ASP A 80 11.20 -17.50 -3.11
C ASP A 80 10.02 -18.26 -2.44
N ASN A 81 9.26 -17.57 -1.59
CA ASN A 81 8.12 -18.13 -0.86
C ASN A 81 6.79 -17.50 -1.28
N CYS A 82 5.71 -18.23 -1.02
CA CYS A 82 4.34 -17.81 -1.31
C CYS A 82 3.60 -17.27 -0.07
N TYR A 83 4.34 -16.85 0.96
CA TYR A 83 3.76 -16.34 2.21
C TYR A 83 3.25 -14.94 1.99
N ARG A 84 2.03 -14.79 1.47
CA ARG A 84 1.39 -13.52 1.11
C ARG A 84 -0.04 -13.49 1.62
N GLY A 85 -0.55 -12.30 1.92
CA GLY A 85 -1.96 -12.06 2.19
C GLY A 85 -2.38 -10.75 1.55
N LEU A 86 -3.60 -10.33 1.81
CA LEU A 86 -4.11 -9.07 1.28
C LEU A 86 -3.31 -7.87 1.84
N PRO A 87 -3.01 -6.86 1.00
CA PRO A 87 -2.35 -5.66 1.45
C PRO A 87 -3.27 -4.80 2.31
N LEU A 88 -2.65 -3.97 3.14
CA LEU A 88 -3.28 -2.96 3.98
C LEU A 88 -3.13 -1.59 3.32
N GLY A 89 -4.18 -0.78 3.44
CA GLY A 89 -4.19 0.63 3.07
C GLY A 89 -5.08 0.95 1.88
N GLY A 90 -5.30 2.24 1.68
CA GLY A 90 -6.02 2.80 0.54
C GLY A 90 -5.16 2.88 -0.72
N LEU A 91 -5.82 3.10 -1.85
CA LEU A 91 -5.23 3.42 -3.15
C LEU A 91 -4.25 4.58 -3.02
N GLY A 92 -3.04 4.42 -3.54
CA GLY A 92 -2.06 5.51 -3.61
C GLY A 92 -1.54 6.01 -2.28
N SER A 93 -1.81 5.31 -1.18
CA SER A 93 -1.46 5.71 0.19
C SER A 93 -0.14 5.08 0.68
N GLY A 94 0.48 4.26 -0.17
CA GLY A 94 1.46 3.25 0.24
C GLY A 94 0.75 2.03 0.85
N SER A 95 1.42 0.88 0.89
CA SER A 95 0.81 -0.34 1.41
C SER A 95 1.74 -1.17 2.28
N ILE A 96 1.13 -1.96 3.14
CA ILE A 96 1.82 -2.90 4.04
C ILE A 96 1.18 -4.26 3.83
N GLY A 97 1.98 -5.28 3.51
CA GLY A 97 1.49 -6.65 3.43
C GLY A 97 1.40 -7.30 4.80
N ARG A 98 0.36 -8.11 5.01
CA ARG A 98 0.31 -9.06 6.12
C ARG A 98 0.26 -10.47 5.55
N SER A 99 1.25 -11.29 5.89
CA SER A 99 1.30 -12.69 5.46
C SER A 99 0.06 -13.43 5.95
N TYR A 100 -0.40 -14.43 5.20
CA TYR A 100 -1.43 -15.35 5.72
C TYR A 100 -0.97 -16.02 7.02
N ARG A 101 0.34 -16.11 7.29
CA ARG A 101 0.94 -16.62 8.53
C ARG A 101 1.01 -15.58 9.67
N GLY A 102 0.40 -14.39 9.50
CA GLY A 102 0.13 -13.44 10.58
C GLY A 102 1.11 -12.27 10.74
N TYR A 103 2.34 -12.36 10.23
CA TYR A 103 3.38 -11.32 10.35
C TYR A 103 3.31 -10.26 9.23
N PHE A 104 3.77 -9.05 9.53
CA PHE A 104 3.79 -7.90 8.59
C PHE A 104 5.10 -7.85 7.81
N GLN A 105 4.99 -7.55 6.51
CA GLN A 105 6.08 -7.54 5.53
C GLN A 105 5.67 -6.66 4.33
N HIS A 106 6.46 -6.62 3.26
CA HIS A 106 6.06 -5.98 2.00
C HIS A 106 5.69 -4.50 2.18
N PHE A 107 6.59 -3.73 2.77
CA PHE A 107 6.37 -2.31 2.99
C PHE A 107 6.65 -1.56 1.68
N GLN A 108 5.62 -0.88 1.17
CA GLN A 108 5.61 -0.07 -0.06
C GLN A 108 5.16 1.35 0.27
N ILE A 109 5.88 2.01 1.16
CA ILE A 109 5.54 3.38 1.60
C ILE A 109 6.17 4.44 0.69
N PHE A 110 7.30 4.15 0.06
CA PHE A 110 8.00 5.06 -0.83
C PHE A 110 7.92 4.58 -2.28
N PRO A 111 7.94 5.49 -3.28
CA PRO A 111 8.04 5.11 -4.69
C PRO A 111 9.25 4.21 -4.93
N ALA A 112 9.07 3.16 -5.76
CA ALA A 112 10.11 2.22 -6.20
C ALA A 112 10.86 1.43 -5.10
N LEU A 113 10.76 1.80 -3.82
CA LEU A 113 11.29 1.04 -2.70
C LEU A 113 10.27 0.01 -2.22
N TYR A 114 10.74 -1.24 -2.17
CA TYR A 114 9.94 -2.36 -1.74
C TYR A 114 10.73 -3.21 -0.74
N GLU A 115 10.36 -3.12 0.53
CA GLU A 115 10.93 -4.00 1.55
C GLU A 115 10.10 -5.28 1.66
N GLU A 116 10.69 -6.36 1.17
CA GLU A 116 10.07 -7.69 1.18
C GLU A 116 10.12 -8.35 2.56
N LYS A 117 11.16 -8.11 3.36
CA LYS A 117 11.37 -8.88 4.58
C LYS A 117 10.35 -8.51 5.66
N PRO A 118 9.98 -9.49 6.52
CA PRO A 118 9.10 -9.21 7.63
C PRO A 118 9.80 -8.38 8.71
N ILE A 119 9.04 -7.48 9.34
CA ILE A 119 9.45 -6.81 10.58
C ILE A 119 8.85 -7.61 11.73
N LEU A 120 9.62 -8.54 12.29
CA LEU A 120 9.08 -9.55 13.20
C LEU A 120 8.62 -8.99 14.55
N ALA A 121 8.99 -7.77 14.91
CA ALA A 121 8.45 -7.08 16.07
C ALA A 121 7.00 -6.59 15.86
N ASN A 122 6.55 -6.49 14.62
CA ASN A 122 5.19 -6.05 14.29
C ASN A 122 4.25 -7.24 14.39
N GLN A 123 3.46 -7.33 15.46
CA GLN A 123 2.69 -8.54 15.77
C GLN A 123 1.37 -8.23 16.47
N PHE A 124 0.43 -9.16 16.30
CA PHE A 124 -0.60 -9.37 17.31
C PHE A 124 -0.19 -10.56 18.18
N SER A 125 -0.47 -10.49 19.48
CA SER A 125 -0.24 -11.58 20.44
C SER A 125 -1.44 -11.74 21.35
N ALA A 126 -1.65 -12.95 21.87
CA ALA A 126 -2.76 -13.27 22.75
C ALA A 126 -2.26 -13.89 24.05
N PHE A 127 -2.87 -13.48 25.15
CA PHE A 127 -2.66 -13.98 26.50
C PHE A 127 -4.02 -14.37 27.06
N GLY A 128 -4.09 -15.53 27.71
CA GLY A 128 -5.30 -16.03 28.33
C GLY A 128 -5.01 -16.57 29.72
N SER A 129 -5.85 -16.26 30.69
CA SER A 129 -5.81 -16.89 32.01
C SER A 129 -7.21 -17.34 32.44
N ARG A 130 -7.25 -18.39 33.26
CA ARG A 130 -8.49 -18.96 33.80
C ARG A 130 -8.46 -18.99 35.33
N PRO A 131 -9.62 -18.99 36.01
CA PRO A 131 -9.70 -19.05 37.47
C PRO A 131 -9.03 -20.27 38.11
N ASN A 132 -8.82 -21.34 37.34
CA ASN A 132 -8.12 -22.55 37.79
C ASN A 132 -6.58 -22.43 37.78
N GLY A 133 -6.04 -21.23 37.49
CA GLY A 133 -4.60 -20.95 37.45
C GLY A 133 -3.91 -21.33 36.15
N LYS A 134 -4.63 -21.86 35.14
CA LYS A 134 -4.05 -22.09 33.80
C LYS A 134 -3.85 -20.76 33.09
N SER A 135 -2.67 -20.57 32.51
CA SER A 135 -2.34 -19.42 31.68
C SER A 135 -1.71 -19.86 30.35
N TYR A 136 -1.96 -19.07 29.32
CA TYR A 136 -1.57 -19.33 27.94
C TYR A 136 -1.08 -18.03 27.31
N SER A 137 -0.05 -18.11 26.46
CA SER A 137 0.45 -16.96 25.73
C SER A 137 1.06 -17.39 24.42
N THR A 138 0.78 -16.65 23.35
CA THR A 138 1.49 -16.83 22.08
C THR A 138 1.44 -15.59 21.20
N VAL A 139 2.49 -15.41 20.39
CA VAL A 139 2.45 -14.51 19.24
C VAL A 139 1.53 -15.12 18.18
N LEU A 140 0.56 -14.35 17.66
CA LEU A 140 -0.43 -14.80 16.68
C LEU A 140 0.13 -14.81 15.24
N SER A 141 1.36 -15.27 15.09
CA SER A 141 2.01 -15.49 13.82
C SER A 141 2.95 -16.70 13.84
N ALA A 142 3.21 -17.23 12.65
CA ALA A 142 4.06 -18.40 12.45
C ALA A 142 5.13 -18.11 11.38
N PRO A 143 6.14 -17.27 11.68
CA PRO A 143 7.28 -17.08 10.79
C PRO A 143 8.07 -18.40 10.62
N THR A 144 8.70 -18.58 9.46
CA THR A 144 9.55 -19.77 9.24
C THR A 144 10.78 -19.74 10.14
N ALA A 145 11.38 -20.91 10.37
CA ALA A 145 12.64 -21.02 11.09
C ALA A 145 13.73 -20.13 10.48
N ASP A 146 13.76 -19.99 9.16
CA ASP A 146 14.69 -19.10 8.46
C ASP A 146 14.44 -17.63 8.73
N ALA A 147 13.18 -17.18 8.82
CA ALA A 147 12.86 -15.81 9.19
C ALA A 147 13.25 -15.49 10.64
N LEU A 148 13.21 -16.49 11.53
CA LEU A 148 13.65 -16.36 12.92
C LEU A 148 15.17 -16.45 13.11
N LYS A 149 15.94 -16.84 12.08
CA LYS A 149 17.42 -16.88 12.17
C LYS A 149 17.97 -15.48 12.44
N GLY A 150 18.72 -15.34 13.53
CA GLY A 150 19.34 -14.08 13.92
C GLY A 150 18.43 -13.17 14.76
N VAL A 151 17.21 -13.59 15.06
CA VAL A 151 16.39 -12.94 16.10
C VAL A 151 17.04 -13.19 17.46
N ASP A 152 17.39 -12.11 18.16
CA ASP A 152 18.01 -12.21 19.47
C ASP A 152 17.02 -12.76 20.52
N LYS A 153 17.45 -13.82 21.21
CA LYS A 153 16.70 -14.46 22.30
C LYS A 153 16.50 -13.54 23.51
N ALA A 154 17.36 -12.54 23.68
CA ALA A 154 17.22 -11.52 24.71
C ALA A 154 16.26 -10.38 24.31
N ALA A 155 15.81 -10.36 23.05
CA ALA A 155 14.88 -9.38 22.50
C ALA A 155 13.53 -10.02 22.17
N ILE A 156 12.98 -9.79 20.97
CA ILE A 156 11.70 -10.38 20.53
C ILE A 156 11.75 -11.91 20.45
N GLY A 157 12.94 -12.53 20.45
CA GLY A 157 13.10 -13.98 20.56
C GLY A 157 12.70 -14.54 21.94
N SER A 158 12.49 -13.68 22.94
CA SER A 158 11.94 -14.06 24.24
C SER A 158 10.41 -14.25 24.24
N TRP A 159 9.72 -13.74 23.22
CA TRP A 159 8.26 -13.86 23.10
C TRP A 159 7.85 -15.33 22.86
N ASP A 160 6.59 -15.67 23.18
CA ASP A 160 6.09 -17.04 23.00
C ASP A 160 5.70 -17.33 21.53
N TRP A 161 6.68 -17.67 20.71
CA TRP A 161 6.51 -18.14 19.31
C TRP A 161 6.08 -19.60 19.24
N LYS A 162 4.92 -19.92 19.83
CA LYS A 162 4.43 -21.29 20.07
C LYS A 162 3.10 -21.60 19.39
N LEU A 163 2.68 -20.75 18.45
CA LEU A 163 1.40 -20.88 17.75
C LEU A 163 1.34 -22.20 16.99
N LYS A 164 0.27 -22.98 17.18
CA LYS A 164 0.08 -24.22 16.42
C LYS A 164 -0.56 -23.93 15.07
N GLU A 165 0.25 -24.02 14.03
CA GLU A 165 -0.13 -23.66 12.65
C GLU A 165 -1.37 -24.39 12.12
N LYS A 166 -1.51 -25.70 12.39
CA LYS A 166 -2.68 -26.51 11.97
C LYS A 166 -4.03 -25.96 12.46
N ASN A 167 -4.01 -25.25 13.59
CA ASN A 167 -5.19 -24.63 14.22
C ASN A 167 -5.54 -23.27 13.61
N CYS A 168 -4.72 -22.77 12.68
CA CYS A 168 -4.84 -21.42 12.15
C CYS A 168 -5.25 -21.45 10.67
N THR A 169 -6.25 -20.65 10.31
CA THR A 169 -6.75 -20.55 8.93
C THR A 169 -6.90 -19.09 8.53
N TYR A 170 -6.30 -18.72 7.42
CA TYR A 170 -6.46 -17.41 6.80
C TYR A 170 -7.51 -17.47 5.69
N HIS A 171 -8.30 -16.41 5.56
CA HIS A 171 -9.33 -16.23 4.55
C HIS A 171 -9.17 -14.86 3.89
N ALA A 172 -9.25 -14.77 2.57
CA ALA A 172 -9.18 -13.52 1.82
C ALA A 172 -10.33 -13.35 0.83
N LEU A 173 -10.92 -12.16 0.88
CA LEU A 173 -11.85 -11.63 -0.11
C LEU A 173 -11.71 -10.10 -0.14
N PHE A 174 -10.77 -9.62 -0.95
CA PHE A 174 -10.36 -8.21 -0.99
C PHE A 174 -11.55 -7.24 -1.04
N PRO A 175 -11.54 -6.15 -0.25
CA PRO A 175 -10.43 -5.63 0.58
C PRO A 175 -10.40 -6.18 2.01
N ARG A 176 -11.02 -7.33 2.25
CA ARG A 176 -11.22 -7.85 3.60
C ARG A 176 -10.60 -9.24 3.76
N SER A 177 -10.00 -9.50 4.91
CA SER A 177 -9.51 -10.83 5.27
C SER A 177 -9.91 -11.23 6.68
N TRP A 178 -9.78 -12.51 6.97
CA TRP A 178 -9.97 -13.07 8.31
C TRP A 178 -8.80 -14.00 8.63
N THR A 179 -8.38 -14.00 9.89
CA THR A 179 -7.50 -15.03 10.44
C THR A 179 -8.20 -15.68 11.62
N VAL A 180 -8.45 -16.97 11.52
CA VAL A 180 -9.11 -17.78 12.54
C VAL A 180 -8.04 -18.59 13.28
N TYR A 181 -7.94 -18.38 14.58
CA TYR A 181 -7.10 -19.13 15.51
C TYR A 181 -8.02 -19.98 16.39
N ASP A 182 -8.10 -21.28 16.08
CA ASP A 182 -9.08 -22.18 16.70
C ASP A 182 -8.43 -23.02 17.81
N GLY A 183 -8.72 -22.68 19.07
CA GLY A 183 -8.09 -23.31 20.23
C GLY A 183 -6.66 -22.82 20.50
N GLU A 184 -6.35 -21.57 20.14
CA GLU A 184 -5.04 -20.94 20.37
C GLU A 184 -5.19 -19.53 20.99
N PRO A 185 -4.41 -19.18 22.03
CA PRO A 185 -3.46 -20.05 22.73
C PRO A 185 -4.13 -21.01 23.73
N ASP A 186 -5.40 -20.77 24.08
CA ASP A 186 -6.22 -21.61 24.97
C ASP A 186 -7.13 -22.54 24.13
N PRO A 187 -7.11 -23.88 24.34
CA PRO A 187 -7.94 -24.84 23.61
C PRO A 187 -9.46 -24.58 23.62
N GLU A 188 -9.97 -23.85 24.62
CA GLU A 188 -11.40 -23.51 24.75
C GLU A 188 -11.72 -22.10 24.22
N ILE A 189 -10.74 -21.40 23.65
CA ILE A 189 -10.89 -20.06 23.08
C ILE A 189 -10.67 -20.12 21.57
N LYS A 190 -11.58 -19.46 20.84
CA LYS A 190 -11.43 -19.19 19.42
C LYS A 190 -11.31 -17.70 19.19
N ILE A 191 -10.24 -17.29 18.50
CA ILE A 191 -9.99 -15.89 18.14
C ILE A 191 -10.15 -15.74 16.64
N THR A 192 -10.98 -14.81 16.19
CA THR A 192 -11.07 -14.44 14.77
C THR A 192 -10.69 -12.98 14.58
N CYS A 193 -9.60 -12.73 13.87
CA CYS A 193 -9.15 -11.40 13.47
C CYS A 193 -9.77 -11.04 12.13
N ARG A 194 -10.62 -10.01 12.10
CA ARG A 194 -11.17 -9.40 10.89
C ARG A 194 -10.32 -8.19 10.50
N GLN A 195 -9.66 -8.26 9.35
CA GLN A 195 -8.87 -7.17 8.78
C GLN A 195 -9.64 -6.50 7.64
N ILE A 196 -9.67 -5.16 7.64
CA ILE A 196 -10.32 -4.35 6.60
C ILE A 196 -9.49 -3.12 6.23
N SER A 197 -9.45 -2.81 4.93
CA SER A 197 -9.01 -1.52 4.40
C SER A 197 -10.16 -0.84 3.63
N PRO A 198 -10.23 0.51 3.61
CA PRO A 198 -11.39 1.25 3.16
C PRO A 198 -11.56 1.34 1.63
N ILE A 199 -11.41 0.22 0.89
CA ILE A 199 -11.56 0.22 -0.58
C ILE A 199 -13.03 0.09 -0.96
N ILE A 200 -13.62 1.20 -1.38
CA ILE A 200 -15.04 1.32 -1.68
C ILE A 200 -15.19 1.90 -3.10
N PRO A 201 -15.80 1.17 -4.05
CA PRO A 201 -16.01 1.67 -5.40
C PRO A 201 -16.76 3.01 -5.42
N HIS A 202 -16.37 3.90 -6.34
CA HIS A 202 -16.87 5.27 -6.50
C HIS A 202 -16.67 6.19 -5.28
N ASN A 203 -15.91 5.75 -4.28
CA ASN A 203 -15.51 6.58 -3.14
C ASN A 203 -14.06 7.03 -3.33
N TYR A 204 -13.85 8.35 -3.51
CA TYR A 204 -12.53 8.92 -3.77
C TYR A 204 -11.87 9.59 -2.55
N LYS A 205 -12.45 9.37 -1.36
CA LYS A 205 -11.96 9.89 -0.08
C LYS A 205 -11.42 8.75 0.76
N GLU A 206 -12.31 7.95 1.34
CA GLU A 206 -11.95 6.84 2.23
C GLU A 206 -11.08 5.80 1.51
N SER A 207 -11.31 5.53 0.22
CA SER A 207 -10.44 4.63 -0.57
C SER A 207 -9.01 5.11 -0.75
N SER A 208 -8.68 6.36 -0.37
CA SER A 208 -7.31 6.88 -0.39
C SER A 208 -6.60 6.76 0.95
N PHE A 209 -7.28 6.35 2.02
CA PHE A 209 -6.76 6.47 3.38
C PHE A 209 -5.69 5.43 3.72
N PRO A 210 -4.52 5.84 4.26
CA PRO A 210 -3.47 4.93 4.73
C PRO A 210 -3.82 4.34 6.11
N VAL A 211 -4.88 3.53 6.17
CA VAL A 211 -5.37 2.94 7.41
C VAL A 211 -5.95 1.54 7.21
N ALA A 212 -5.83 0.70 8.23
CA ALA A 212 -6.51 -0.57 8.33
C ALA A 212 -7.02 -0.81 9.76
N VAL A 213 -8.13 -1.55 9.86
CA VAL A 213 -8.74 -1.95 11.14
C VAL A 213 -8.68 -3.46 11.30
N PHE A 214 -8.40 -3.90 12.52
CA PHE A 214 -8.32 -5.29 12.96
C PHE A 214 -9.30 -5.50 14.10
N THR A 215 -10.46 -6.08 13.79
CA THR A 215 -11.49 -6.40 14.78
C THR A 215 -11.38 -7.85 15.18
N PHE A 216 -10.99 -8.10 16.43
CA PHE A 216 -10.87 -9.43 17.00
C PHE A 216 -12.16 -9.81 17.69
N THR A 217 -12.74 -10.95 17.29
CA THR A 217 -13.80 -11.60 18.05
C THR A 217 -13.21 -12.78 18.83
N VAL A 218 -13.36 -12.74 20.15
CA VAL A 218 -12.91 -13.79 21.07
C VAL A 218 -14.12 -14.53 21.58
N GLN A 219 -14.20 -15.84 21.28
CA GLN A 219 -15.29 -16.73 21.68
C GLN A 219 -14.78 -17.72 22.71
N ASN A 220 -15.50 -17.88 23.83
CA ASN A 220 -15.15 -18.83 24.89
C ASN A 220 -16.17 -19.96 24.92
N SER A 221 -15.78 -21.15 24.43
CA SER A 221 -16.61 -22.35 24.51
C SER A 221 -16.45 -23.10 25.84
N GLY A 222 -15.55 -22.65 26.70
CA GLY A 222 -15.29 -23.27 28.00
C GLY A 222 -16.42 -23.02 29.01
N SER A 223 -16.38 -23.82 30.08
CA SER A 223 -17.36 -23.76 31.18
C SER A 223 -17.08 -22.66 32.22
N THR A 224 -15.91 -22.02 32.13
CA THR A 224 -15.48 -20.92 33.02
C THR A 224 -15.16 -19.66 32.23
N PRO A 225 -15.29 -18.47 32.84
CA PRO A 225 -14.79 -17.24 32.23
C PRO A 225 -13.28 -17.32 32.00
N ALA A 226 -12.80 -16.59 31.00
CA ALA A 226 -11.39 -16.46 30.69
C ALA A 226 -11.02 -14.98 30.56
N ASP A 227 -9.94 -14.56 31.23
CA ASP A 227 -9.38 -13.24 31.03
C ASP A 227 -8.45 -13.29 29.83
N VAL A 228 -8.73 -12.47 28.83
CA VAL A 228 -8.01 -12.46 27.55
C VAL A 228 -7.44 -11.08 27.32
N THR A 229 -6.15 -11.02 27.01
CA THR A 229 -5.46 -9.81 26.58
C THR A 229 -4.94 -10.00 25.17
N LEU A 230 -5.26 -9.05 24.29
CA LEU A 230 -4.67 -8.93 22.96
C LEU A 230 -3.65 -7.79 22.96
N LEU A 231 -2.48 -8.06 22.43
CA LEU A 231 -1.37 -7.13 22.36
C LEU A 231 -1.06 -6.84 20.89
N PHE A 232 -1.03 -5.57 20.51
CA PHE A 232 -0.56 -5.10 19.21
C PHE A 232 0.79 -4.41 19.40
N THR A 233 1.86 -4.92 18.77
CA THR A 233 3.23 -4.37 18.84
C THR A 233 3.68 -3.87 17.47
N TRP A 234 4.50 -2.81 17.46
CA TRP A 234 5.09 -2.27 16.23
C TRP A 234 6.46 -1.66 16.50
N ALA A 235 7.43 -1.98 15.64
CA ALA A 235 8.71 -1.29 15.59
C ALA A 235 8.56 0.07 14.91
N ASN A 236 9.32 1.06 15.35
CA ASN A 236 9.44 2.33 14.64
C ASN A 236 10.36 2.16 13.40
N SER A 237 9.82 1.50 12.39
CA SER A 237 10.53 1.01 11.21
C SER A 237 9.64 1.02 9.99
N VAL A 238 10.22 1.31 8.83
CA VAL A 238 9.60 1.11 7.51
C VAL A 238 10.22 -0.08 6.77
N GLY A 239 10.99 -0.92 7.49
CA GLY A 239 11.64 -2.11 6.95
C GLY A 239 13.16 -1.99 6.76
N GLY A 240 13.80 -3.08 6.38
CA GLY A 240 15.24 -3.12 6.10
C GLY A 240 16.07 -2.70 7.31
N ARG A 241 16.97 -1.72 7.11
CA ARG A 241 17.80 -1.15 8.19
C ARG A 241 17.25 0.18 8.74
N SER A 242 16.04 0.56 8.34
CA SER A 242 15.49 1.90 8.64
C SER A 242 15.39 2.18 10.14
N GLU A 243 15.05 1.16 10.94
CA GLU A 243 14.97 1.26 12.41
C GLU A 243 16.29 1.66 13.07
N LEU A 244 17.43 1.43 12.41
CA LEU A 244 18.77 1.69 12.96
C LEU A 244 19.29 3.09 12.59
N THR A 245 18.52 3.87 11.82
CA THR A 245 18.95 5.19 11.34
C THR A 245 18.93 6.25 12.46
N GLY A 246 18.18 5.99 13.53
CA GLY A 246 18.11 6.83 14.72
C GLY A 246 17.23 8.07 14.56
N ASN A 247 17.10 8.83 15.64
CA ASN A 247 16.18 9.97 15.77
C ASN A 247 14.70 9.62 15.61
N HIS A 248 14.35 8.36 15.86
CA HIS A 248 12.96 7.91 15.96
C HIS A 248 12.41 8.28 17.33
N THR A 249 11.13 8.66 17.40
CA THR A 249 10.48 8.98 18.67
C THR A 249 9.09 8.38 18.71
N ASN A 250 8.66 7.95 19.89
CA ASN A 250 7.29 7.49 20.12
C ASN A 250 6.65 8.36 21.20
N SER A 251 5.34 8.58 21.11
CA SER A 251 4.56 9.29 22.14
C SER A 251 3.14 8.75 22.20
N LYS A 252 2.44 8.96 23.31
CA LYS A 252 0.99 8.70 23.37
C LYS A 252 0.23 9.55 22.35
N MET A 253 -0.87 9.00 21.84
CA MET A 253 -1.90 9.75 21.13
C MET A 253 -2.72 10.58 22.13
N MET A 254 -3.42 11.59 21.62
CA MET A 254 -4.45 12.25 22.42
C MET A 254 -5.66 11.33 22.59
N GLU A 255 -6.04 11.05 23.85
CA GLU A 255 -7.21 10.24 24.15
C GLU A 255 -8.50 11.00 23.83
N ARG A 256 -9.33 10.41 22.97
CA ARG A 256 -10.65 10.93 22.55
C ARG A 256 -11.58 9.76 22.27
N ASP A 257 -12.84 9.87 22.67
CA ASP A 257 -13.89 8.86 22.41
C ASP A 257 -13.52 7.42 22.83
N GLY A 258 -12.74 7.29 23.90
CA GLY A 258 -12.22 6.01 24.40
C GLY A 258 -11.13 5.39 23.52
N VAL A 259 -10.58 6.11 22.55
CA VAL A 259 -9.48 5.63 21.73
C VAL A 259 -8.14 5.99 22.38
N HIS A 260 -7.36 4.96 22.67
CA HIS A 260 -6.00 5.06 23.21
C HIS A 260 -5.00 4.53 22.17
N GLY A 261 -3.78 5.06 22.19
CA GLY A 261 -2.78 4.62 21.23
C GLY A 261 -1.45 5.33 21.33
N VAL A 262 -0.57 5.00 20.39
CA VAL A 262 0.82 5.50 20.32
C VAL A 262 1.11 5.98 18.90
N LEU A 263 1.74 7.15 18.80
CA LEU A 263 2.36 7.68 17.59
C LEU A 263 3.83 7.27 17.53
N LEU A 264 4.26 6.72 16.40
CA LEU A 264 5.65 6.36 16.12
C LEU A 264 6.17 7.23 14.97
N ARG A 265 7.03 8.19 15.28
CA ARG A 265 7.64 9.12 14.31
C ARG A 265 8.91 8.52 13.76
N HIS A 266 8.84 8.03 12.54
CA HIS A 266 9.94 7.46 11.81
C HIS A 266 10.65 8.53 10.96
N ARG A 267 11.97 8.62 11.14
CA ARG A 267 12.82 9.50 10.34
C ARG A 267 13.47 8.67 9.25
N ALA A 268 12.90 8.72 8.05
CA ALA A 268 13.46 8.00 6.92
C ALA A 268 14.86 8.54 6.54
N ALA A 269 15.72 7.65 6.04
CA ALA A 269 17.05 7.97 5.53
C ALA A 269 17.03 8.20 4.01
N ASP A 270 18.21 8.45 3.43
CA ASP A 270 18.44 8.48 1.98
C ASP A 270 17.53 9.46 1.20
N GLY A 271 17.11 10.53 1.87
CA GLY A 271 16.30 11.59 1.27
C GLY A 271 14.82 11.24 1.09
N HIS A 272 14.36 10.11 1.64
CA HIS A 272 12.94 9.75 1.71
C HIS A 272 12.18 10.62 2.73
N PRO A 273 10.88 10.88 2.51
CA PRO A 273 10.07 11.63 3.46
C PRO A 273 9.87 10.86 4.76
N PRO A 274 9.82 11.54 5.93
CA PRO A 274 9.50 10.90 7.20
C PRO A 274 8.06 10.35 7.23
N VAL A 275 7.83 9.37 8.10
CA VAL A 275 6.55 8.66 8.25
C VAL A 275 6.14 8.70 9.71
N THR A 276 4.88 9.02 10.01
CA THR A 276 4.33 8.82 11.36
C THR A 276 3.33 7.66 11.31
N PHE A 277 3.53 6.62 12.12
CA PHE A 277 2.52 5.58 12.33
C PHE A 277 1.65 5.92 13.54
N ALA A 278 0.39 5.53 13.52
CA ALA A 278 -0.45 5.49 14.72
C ALA A 278 -0.99 4.07 14.91
N MET A 279 -0.82 3.54 16.12
CA MET A 279 -1.47 2.32 16.56
C MET A 279 -2.48 2.67 17.63
N ALA A 280 -3.72 2.23 17.47
CA ALA A 280 -4.79 2.58 18.38
C ALA A 280 -5.69 1.40 18.70
N CYS A 281 -6.36 1.47 19.84
CA CYS A 281 -7.43 0.56 20.24
C CYS A 281 -8.53 1.35 20.94
N GLN A 282 -9.78 0.89 20.79
CA GLN A 282 -10.93 1.51 21.43
C GLN A 282 -11.26 0.80 22.75
N GLU A 283 -11.22 1.54 23.84
CA GLU A 283 -11.76 1.18 25.15
C GLU A 283 -13.29 1.19 25.10
N THR A 284 -13.91 0.19 25.72
CA THR A 284 -15.37 0.05 25.82
C THR A 284 -15.73 -0.39 27.23
N GLU A 285 -17.02 -0.48 27.55
CA GLU A 285 -17.47 -0.91 28.89
C GLU A 285 -16.87 -2.27 29.33
N ASP A 286 -16.66 -3.19 28.38
CA ASP A 286 -16.15 -4.54 28.62
C ASP A 286 -14.64 -4.71 28.31
N VAL A 287 -13.98 -3.71 27.73
CA VAL A 287 -12.60 -3.80 27.24
C VAL A 287 -11.79 -2.66 27.82
N ARG A 288 -10.74 -2.99 28.56
CA ARG A 288 -9.78 -2.02 29.09
C ARG A 288 -8.57 -1.91 28.17
N VAL A 289 -8.11 -0.69 27.89
CA VAL A 289 -6.94 -0.46 27.04
C VAL A 289 -5.78 0.12 27.85
N THR A 290 -4.57 -0.35 27.58
CA THR A 290 -3.32 0.24 28.10
C THR A 290 -2.27 0.28 27.00
N ASP A 291 -1.33 1.22 27.07
CA ASP A 291 -0.31 1.43 26.05
C ASP A 291 1.10 1.42 26.65
N CYS A 292 2.08 1.02 25.84
CA CYS A 292 3.50 1.09 26.13
C CYS A 292 4.16 1.87 24.99
N PRO A 293 4.40 3.19 25.14
CA PRO A 293 4.94 4.00 24.06
C PRO A 293 6.36 3.61 23.66
N PHE A 294 7.12 2.98 24.56
CA PHE A 294 8.55 2.76 24.36
C PHE A 294 9.04 1.46 25.00
N PHE A 295 9.65 0.62 24.18
CA PHE A 295 10.58 -0.43 24.60
C PHE A 295 11.71 -0.58 23.57
N THR A 296 12.88 -1.05 24.00
CA THR A 296 14.03 -1.29 23.11
C THR A 296 14.01 -2.72 22.54
N MET A 297 14.42 -2.87 21.27
CA MET A 297 14.46 -4.16 20.56
C MET A 297 15.77 -4.94 20.75
N GLY A 298 16.74 -4.43 21.51
CA GLY A 298 18.05 -5.07 21.72
C GLY A 298 18.36 -5.24 23.21
N SER A 299 19.39 -6.04 23.52
CA SER A 299 19.92 -6.16 24.88
C SER A 299 20.33 -4.78 25.40
N SER A 300 19.71 -4.35 26.50
CA SER A 300 20.01 -3.07 27.11
C SER A 300 21.20 -3.20 28.06
N ASP A 301 22.34 -2.63 27.70
CA ASP A 301 23.45 -2.37 28.63
C ASP A 301 23.11 -1.26 29.66
N SER A 302 22.00 -0.52 29.45
CA SER A 302 21.63 0.73 30.13
C SER A 302 20.49 0.62 31.16
N GLY A 303 19.97 -0.58 31.44
CA GLY A 303 18.77 -0.77 32.30
C GLY A 303 17.46 -0.22 31.71
N ASP A 304 17.38 -0.03 30.40
CA ASP A 304 16.17 0.38 29.69
C ASP A 304 15.13 -0.75 29.61
N PHE A 305 13.84 -0.36 29.53
CA PHE A 305 12.73 -1.30 29.37
C PHE A 305 12.80 -1.97 28.00
N THR A 306 13.01 -3.28 27.99
CA THR A 306 13.27 -4.05 26.76
C THR A 306 12.02 -4.73 26.22
N ALA A 307 12.10 -5.25 24.98
CA ALA A 307 11.07 -6.09 24.38
C ALA A 307 10.75 -7.34 25.23
N LYS A 308 11.71 -7.84 26.00
CA LYS A 308 11.52 -8.94 26.95
C LYS A 308 10.73 -8.48 28.18
N ASP A 309 11.11 -7.35 28.77
CA ASP A 309 10.43 -6.81 29.95
C ASP A 309 8.97 -6.47 29.63
N MET A 310 8.72 -5.89 28.45
CA MET A 310 7.38 -5.62 27.92
C MET A 310 6.53 -6.91 27.82
N TRP A 311 7.13 -8.00 27.31
CA TRP A 311 6.45 -9.29 27.18
C TRP A 311 6.12 -9.92 28.54
N GLU A 312 7.03 -9.84 29.51
CA GLU A 312 6.80 -10.39 30.84
C GLU A 312 5.78 -9.55 31.64
N GLU A 313 5.80 -8.21 31.52
CA GLU A 313 4.82 -7.34 32.17
C GLU A 313 3.40 -7.68 31.70
N ILE A 314 3.18 -7.75 30.38
CA ILE A 314 1.85 -8.06 29.86
C ILE A 314 1.43 -9.50 30.18
N LYS A 315 2.35 -10.46 30.19
CA LYS A 315 2.08 -11.85 30.54
C LYS A 315 1.68 -12.02 31.99
N GLN A 316 2.28 -11.22 32.88
CA GLN A 316 2.01 -11.25 34.31
C GLN A 316 0.74 -10.49 34.70
N HIS A 317 0.50 -9.33 34.07
CA HIS A 317 -0.52 -8.38 34.51
C HIS A 317 -1.70 -8.21 33.56
N GLY A 318 -1.57 -8.59 32.28
CA GLY A 318 -2.57 -8.34 31.23
C GLY A 318 -2.73 -6.87 30.84
N SER A 319 -1.92 -5.98 31.43
CA SER A 319 -1.96 -4.54 31.17
C SER A 319 -0.62 -3.88 31.49
N PHE A 320 -0.36 -2.70 30.92
CA PHE A 320 0.82 -1.89 31.24
C PHE A 320 0.56 -0.95 32.43
N SER A 321 1.56 -0.80 33.30
CA SER A 321 1.50 0.11 34.46
C SER A 321 1.88 1.55 34.10
N GLU A 322 1.28 2.53 34.79
CA GLU A 322 1.49 3.97 34.52
C GLU A 322 2.97 4.39 34.54
N THR A 323 3.79 3.73 35.36
CA THR A 323 5.24 3.96 35.52
C THR A 323 6.05 3.73 34.24
N HIS A 324 5.56 2.88 33.33
CA HIS A 324 6.16 2.65 32.01
C HIS A 324 5.54 3.53 30.92
N THR A 325 4.34 4.07 31.17
CA THR A 325 3.58 4.86 30.20
C THR A 325 3.84 6.37 30.24
N GLY A 326 4.30 6.91 31.37
CA GLY A 326 4.43 8.35 31.63
C GLY A 326 5.80 9.00 31.36
N LYS A 327 6.73 8.30 30.69
CA LYS A 327 8.07 8.86 30.42
C LYS A 327 8.05 9.71 29.15
N GLU A 328 8.72 10.86 29.21
CA GLU A 328 8.95 11.76 28.06
C GLU A 328 9.40 11.01 26.80
N PRO A 329 8.99 11.45 25.58
CA PRO A 329 9.37 10.83 24.32
C PRO A 329 10.88 10.63 24.22
N ARG A 330 11.33 9.38 24.21
CA ARG A 330 12.74 9.04 24.09
C ARG A 330 13.14 8.98 22.62
N VAL A 331 14.25 9.65 22.30
CA VAL A 331 14.82 9.64 20.96
C VAL A 331 15.71 8.40 20.80
N ALA A 332 15.41 7.56 19.81
CA ALA A 332 16.24 6.41 19.46
C ALA A 332 17.61 6.90 18.99
N LYS A 333 18.68 6.27 19.50
CA LYS A 333 20.05 6.54 19.05
C LYS A 333 20.31 5.82 17.73
N PRO A 334 21.19 6.34 16.86
CA PRO A 334 21.67 5.57 15.71
C PRO A 334 22.18 4.19 16.13
N GLY A 335 21.81 3.15 15.40
CA GLY A 335 22.13 1.75 15.71
C GLY A 335 21.21 1.09 16.75
N SER A 336 20.25 1.81 17.34
CA SER A 336 19.25 1.23 18.25
C SER A 336 17.87 1.19 17.59
N SER A 337 17.09 0.17 17.91
CA SER A 337 15.70 0.02 17.46
C SER A 337 14.74 0.07 18.66
N ILE A 338 13.59 0.73 18.46
CA ILE A 338 12.57 0.96 19.48
C ILE A 338 11.20 0.54 18.93
N GLY A 339 10.29 0.17 19.81
CA GLY A 339 8.90 -0.13 19.47
C GLY A 339 7.91 0.43 20.48
N ALA A 340 6.65 0.25 20.14
CA ALA A 340 5.51 0.56 20.96
C ALA A 340 4.53 -0.62 20.99
N ALA A 341 3.66 -0.64 21.99
CA ALA A 341 2.60 -1.61 22.11
C ALA A 341 1.30 -0.99 22.61
N VAL A 342 0.17 -1.56 22.20
CA VAL A 342 -1.17 -1.28 22.73
C VAL A 342 -1.81 -2.61 23.12
N ALA A 343 -2.30 -2.71 24.34
CA ALA A 343 -2.93 -3.90 24.89
C ALA A 343 -4.40 -3.65 25.21
N ALA A 344 -5.26 -4.59 24.83
CA ALA A 344 -6.68 -4.60 25.15
C ALA A 344 -7.00 -5.85 25.98
N ALA A 345 -7.57 -5.66 27.17
CA ALA A 345 -7.90 -6.73 28.11
C ALA A 345 -9.40 -6.80 28.36
N THR A 346 -9.95 -8.02 28.42
CA THR A 346 -11.36 -8.26 28.69
C THR A 346 -11.57 -9.63 29.35
N THR A 347 -12.62 -9.76 30.16
CA THR A 347 -13.08 -11.06 30.66
C THR A 347 -14.17 -11.59 29.73
N VAL A 348 -13.93 -12.73 29.11
CA VAL A 348 -14.91 -13.40 28.22
C VAL A 348 -15.72 -14.40 29.03
N PRO A 349 -17.04 -14.21 29.21
CA PRO A 349 -17.88 -15.15 29.96
C PRO A 349 -17.86 -16.57 29.37
N ALA A 350 -18.19 -17.57 30.18
CA ALA A 350 -18.39 -18.94 29.71
C ALA A 350 -19.51 -18.98 28.65
N GLY A 351 -19.26 -19.60 27.50
CA GLY A 351 -20.17 -19.58 26.34
C GLY A 351 -20.32 -18.20 25.67
N GLY A 352 -19.58 -17.19 26.14
CA GLY A 352 -19.70 -15.80 25.74
C GLY A 352 -18.78 -15.41 24.59
N THR A 353 -18.93 -14.15 24.16
CA THR A 353 -18.09 -13.53 23.13
C THR A 353 -17.78 -12.08 23.50
N ARG A 354 -16.58 -11.62 23.13
CA ARG A 354 -16.15 -10.21 23.24
C ARG A 354 -15.46 -9.77 21.96
N MET A 355 -15.53 -8.48 21.67
CA MET A 355 -14.86 -7.86 20.52
C MET A 355 -13.85 -6.82 20.98
N MET A 356 -12.70 -6.77 20.32
CA MET A 356 -11.64 -5.77 20.54
C MET A 356 -11.14 -5.29 19.19
N SER A 357 -11.14 -3.98 18.95
CA SER A 357 -10.77 -3.39 17.65
C SER A 357 -9.49 -2.58 17.76
N PHE A 358 -8.55 -2.85 16.87
CA PHE A 358 -7.28 -2.11 16.73
C PHE A 358 -7.23 -1.42 15.37
N ALA A 359 -6.58 -0.27 15.29
CA ALA A 359 -6.29 0.39 14.02
C ALA A 359 -4.78 0.61 13.87
N LEU A 360 -4.34 0.55 12.63
CA LEU A 360 -3.01 1.00 12.19
C LEU A 360 -3.20 2.00 11.07
N SER A 361 -2.67 3.21 11.26
CA SER A 361 -2.55 4.20 10.20
C SER A 361 -1.09 4.62 9.98
N TRP A 362 -0.79 5.19 8.81
CA TRP A 362 0.51 5.79 8.53
C TRP A 362 0.37 7.07 7.72
N SER A 363 1.00 8.14 8.19
CA SER A 363 1.05 9.41 7.48
C SER A 363 2.42 9.62 6.84
N CYS A 364 2.45 9.52 5.51
CA CYS A 364 3.54 9.93 4.66
C CYS A 364 2.97 10.84 3.56
N PRO A 365 2.79 12.15 3.82
CA PRO A 365 2.00 13.03 2.95
C PRO A 365 2.69 13.32 1.63
N GLU A 366 4.02 13.28 1.61
CA GLU A 366 4.82 13.61 0.44
C GLU A 366 5.27 12.35 -0.32
N VAL A 367 5.25 12.44 -1.64
CA VAL A 367 5.78 11.46 -2.58
C VAL A 367 6.88 12.15 -3.36
N LYS A 368 8.13 11.75 -3.10
CA LYS A 368 9.30 12.32 -3.76
C LYS A 368 9.83 11.33 -4.79
N PHE A 369 9.95 11.79 -6.04
CA PHE A 369 10.57 11.03 -7.11
C PHE A 369 12.08 11.36 -7.25
N PRO A 370 12.89 10.45 -7.82
CA PRO A 370 14.35 10.62 -7.92
C PRO A 370 14.81 11.94 -8.55
N ASP A 371 14.13 12.43 -9.60
CA ASP A 371 14.50 13.69 -10.27
C ASP A 371 14.03 14.95 -9.50
N GLY A 372 13.52 14.80 -8.27
CA GLY A 372 13.38 15.88 -7.30
C GLY A 372 12.00 16.55 -7.23
N LYS A 373 11.03 16.13 -8.05
CA LYS A 373 9.63 16.54 -7.90
C LYS A 373 8.97 15.84 -6.71
N THR A 374 8.26 16.63 -5.90
CA THR A 374 7.50 16.14 -4.75
C THR A 374 6.02 16.46 -4.91
N TYR A 375 5.17 15.44 -4.81
CA TYR A 375 3.72 15.56 -4.81
C TYR A 375 3.15 15.26 -3.43
N HIS A 376 1.91 15.66 -3.16
CA HIS A 376 1.20 15.16 -1.99
C HIS A 376 0.28 14.01 -2.35
N ARG A 377 0.12 13.06 -1.43
CA ARG A 377 -0.83 11.94 -1.57
C ARG A 377 -2.27 12.41 -1.45
N ARG A 378 -3.20 11.74 -2.12
CA ARG A 378 -4.63 12.10 -2.19
C ARG A 378 -5.27 12.30 -0.82
N TYR A 379 -4.98 11.43 0.14
CA TYR A 379 -5.58 11.49 1.48
C TYR A 379 -5.34 12.82 2.19
N THR A 380 -4.26 13.54 1.86
CA THR A 380 -3.92 14.85 2.44
C THR A 380 -4.93 15.94 2.12
N LYS A 381 -5.74 15.77 1.07
CA LYS A 381 -6.89 16.64 0.77
C LYS A 381 -7.93 16.62 1.91
N PHE A 382 -7.97 15.55 2.68
CA PHE A 382 -8.98 15.29 3.71
C PHE A 382 -8.39 15.33 5.13
N SER A 383 -7.20 14.77 5.34
CA SER A 383 -6.55 14.73 6.66
C SER A 383 -5.53 15.85 6.90
N GLY A 384 -5.22 16.66 5.88
CA GLY A 384 -4.16 17.67 5.93
C GLY A 384 -2.74 17.10 5.79
N LEU A 385 -1.75 17.99 5.94
CA LEU A 385 -0.32 17.71 5.75
C LEU A 385 0.44 17.47 7.06
N ASP A 386 -0.17 17.76 8.21
CA ASP A 386 0.43 17.46 9.50
C ASP A 386 0.45 15.95 9.73
N ARG A 387 1.65 15.37 9.83
CA ARG A 387 1.81 13.91 9.86
C ARG A 387 1.19 13.28 11.10
N ASP A 388 1.34 13.92 12.24
CA ASP A 388 0.90 13.37 13.51
C ASP A 388 -0.62 13.47 13.61
N ALA A 389 -1.18 14.64 13.33
CA ALA A 389 -2.62 14.85 13.32
C ALA A 389 -3.32 13.94 12.29
N ALA A 390 -2.73 13.75 11.10
CA ALA A 390 -3.29 12.86 10.09
C ALA A 390 -3.23 11.40 10.52
N ALA A 391 -2.11 10.90 11.03
CA ALA A 391 -2.01 9.52 11.51
C ALA A 391 -2.99 9.27 12.68
N GLU A 392 -3.03 10.19 13.66
CA GLU A 392 -3.91 10.11 14.82
C GLU A 392 -5.39 10.10 14.42
N SER A 393 -5.84 11.10 13.64
CA SER A 393 -7.24 11.19 13.20
C SER A 393 -7.67 10.00 12.34
N LEU A 394 -6.82 9.54 11.42
CA LEU A 394 -7.15 8.37 10.60
C LEU A 394 -7.33 7.10 11.43
N ALA A 395 -6.47 6.85 12.42
CA ALA A 395 -6.60 5.68 13.29
C ALA A 395 -7.84 5.79 14.20
N HIS A 396 -8.08 6.98 14.77
CA HIS A 396 -9.24 7.29 15.59
C HIS A 396 -10.55 7.09 14.82
N ASP A 397 -10.71 7.79 13.70
CA ASP A 397 -11.95 7.78 12.91
C ASP A 397 -12.20 6.39 12.32
N ALA A 398 -11.15 5.66 11.91
CA ALA A 398 -11.28 4.29 11.45
C ALA A 398 -11.89 3.35 12.50
N LEU A 399 -11.48 3.47 13.78
CA LEU A 399 -12.06 2.65 14.85
C LEU A 399 -13.56 2.92 15.02
N LEU A 400 -13.98 4.18 14.89
CA LEU A 400 -15.38 4.57 15.05
C LEU A 400 -16.24 4.25 13.81
N GLU A 401 -15.67 4.34 12.61
CA GLU A 401 -16.44 4.36 11.35
C GLU A 401 -16.30 3.09 10.50
N HIS A 402 -15.37 2.17 10.80
CA HIS A 402 -15.10 1.02 9.93
C HIS A 402 -16.30 0.08 9.68
N MET A 403 -17.30 0.08 10.56
CA MET A 403 -18.55 -0.67 10.32
C MET A 403 -19.36 -0.12 9.14
N ASP A 404 -19.26 1.17 8.84
CA ASP A 404 -19.84 1.75 7.63
C ASP A 404 -19.08 1.31 6.38
N TRP A 405 -17.77 1.09 6.50
CA TRP A 405 -16.97 0.52 5.41
C TRP A 405 -17.35 -0.94 5.17
N GLU A 406 -17.50 -1.76 6.22
CA GLU A 406 -17.97 -3.14 6.09
C GLU A 406 -19.30 -3.21 5.34
N SER A 407 -20.29 -2.40 5.73
CA SER A 407 -21.60 -2.38 5.08
C SER A 407 -21.49 -2.04 3.59
N LYS A 408 -20.74 -0.98 3.24
CA LYS A 408 -20.53 -0.57 1.84
C LYS A 408 -19.78 -1.64 1.04
N ILE A 409 -18.80 -2.30 1.66
CA ILE A 409 -18.02 -3.36 1.01
C ILE A 409 -18.90 -4.60 0.74
N GLU A 410 -19.72 -4.99 1.70
CA GLU A 410 -20.68 -6.07 1.48
C GLU A 410 -21.68 -5.74 0.38
N GLU A 411 -22.16 -4.50 0.32
CA GLU A 411 -23.12 -4.05 -0.67
C GLU A 411 -22.60 -4.24 -2.10
N TRP A 412 -21.39 -3.76 -2.42
CA TRP A 412 -20.87 -3.87 -3.79
C TRP A 412 -20.42 -5.29 -4.15
N GLN A 413 -20.01 -6.11 -3.17
CA GLN A 413 -19.64 -7.51 -3.42
C GLN A 413 -20.85 -8.43 -3.59
N ARG A 414 -21.96 -8.13 -2.92
CA ARG A 414 -23.14 -9.00 -2.80
C ARG A 414 -23.71 -9.47 -4.14
N PRO A 415 -23.91 -8.62 -5.18
CA PRO A 415 -24.49 -9.07 -6.44
C PRO A 415 -23.68 -10.18 -7.11
N ILE A 416 -22.35 -10.09 -7.05
CA ILE A 416 -21.44 -11.09 -7.65
C ILE A 416 -21.38 -12.35 -6.76
N LEU A 417 -21.29 -12.20 -5.44
CA LEU A 417 -21.21 -13.33 -4.52
C LEU A 417 -22.49 -14.17 -4.49
N GLN A 418 -23.65 -13.55 -4.69
CA GLN A 418 -24.95 -14.21 -4.69
C GLN A 418 -25.35 -14.78 -6.06
N ASP A 419 -24.64 -14.42 -7.13
CA ASP A 419 -24.91 -14.96 -8.46
C ASP A 419 -24.52 -16.44 -8.54
N LYS A 420 -25.53 -17.31 -8.58
CA LYS A 420 -25.36 -18.76 -8.68
C LYS A 420 -24.96 -19.24 -10.07
N ARG A 421 -25.00 -18.37 -11.09
CA ARG A 421 -24.55 -18.68 -12.46
C ARG A 421 -23.02 -18.67 -12.55
N LEU A 422 -22.35 -17.93 -11.67
CA LEU A 422 -20.90 -17.85 -11.63
C LEU A 422 -20.32 -19.09 -10.91
N PRO A 423 -19.27 -19.72 -11.47
CA PRO A 423 -18.53 -20.77 -10.78
C PRO A 423 -17.99 -20.30 -9.43
N GLU A 424 -17.91 -21.18 -8.44
CA GLU A 424 -17.56 -20.78 -7.07
C GLU A 424 -16.19 -20.11 -6.94
N TRP A 425 -15.21 -20.51 -7.76
CA TRP A 425 -13.87 -19.93 -7.77
C TRP A 425 -13.84 -18.51 -8.34
N TYR A 426 -14.77 -18.16 -9.24
CA TYR A 426 -14.68 -16.95 -10.04
C TYR A 426 -14.80 -15.66 -9.22
N PRO A 427 -15.82 -15.48 -8.34
CA PRO A 427 -15.89 -14.30 -7.48
C PRO A 427 -14.65 -14.13 -6.59
N VAL A 428 -14.11 -15.24 -6.09
CA VAL A 428 -12.93 -15.23 -5.22
C VAL A 428 -11.72 -14.68 -5.98
N ALA A 429 -11.47 -15.18 -7.20
CA ALA A 429 -10.41 -14.65 -8.05
C ALA A 429 -10.68 -13.18 -8.43
N LEU A 430 -11.88 -12.88 -8.92
CA LEU A 430 -12.27 -11.54 -9.37
C LEU A 430 -12.02 -10.46 -8.32
N PHE A 431 -12.40 -10.70 -7.07
CA PHE A 431 -12.15 -9.73 -6.00
C PHE A 431 -10.70 -9.71 -5.58
N ASN A 432 -10.06 -10.87 -5.38
CA ASN A 432 -8.71 -10.91 -4.84
C ASN A 432 -7.66 -10.38 -5.82
N GLU A 433 -7.86 -10.45 -7.14
CA GLU A 433 -6.98 -9.81 -8.14
C GLU A 433 -6.94 -8.27 -8.00
N LEU A 434 -7.97 -7.65 -7.39
CA LEU A 434 -7.99 -6.21 -7.13
C LEU A 434 -6.96 -5.77 -6.07
N TYR A 435 -6.29 -6.70 -5.38
CA TYR A 435 -5.20 -6.38 -4.45
C TYR A 435 -4.12 -5.50 -5.10
N TYR A 436 -3.94 -5.63 -6.41
CA TYR A 436 -2.92 -4.92 -7.17
C TYR A 436 -3.19 -3.41 -7.26
N LEU A 437 -4.45 -2.97 -7.11
CA LEU A 437 -4.80 -1.55 -7.00
C LEU A 437 -4.22 -0.90 -5.73
N VAL A 438 -3.76 -1.70 -4.77
CA VAL A 438 -3.10 -1.25 -3.55
C VAL A 438 -1.61 -1.61 -3.61
N ALA A 439 -1.30 -2.90 -3.77
CA ALA A 439 0.07 -3.44 -3.73
C ALA A 439 0.89 -3.25 -5.02
N GLY A 440 0.30 -2.70 -6.08
CA GLY A 440 0.98 -2.39 -7.34
C GLY A 440 1.89 -1.16 -7.27
N GLY A 441 2.46 -0.85 -6.09
CA GLY A 441 3.28 0.33 -5.87
C GLY A 441 2.52 1.65 -6.04
N THR A 442 1.22 1.66 -5.78
CA THR A 442 0.35 2.73 -6.25
C THR A 442 0.65 4.09 -5.62
N ILE A 443 0.50 5.15 -6.42
CA ILE A 443 0.63 6.55 -6.02
C ILE A 443 -0.61 7.28 -6.53
N TRP A 444 -1.23 8.07 -5.65
CA TRP A 444 -2.37 8.89 -6.01
C TRP A 444 -2.14 10.30 -5.48
N THR A 445 -2.05 11.30 -6.37
CA THR A 445 -1.78 12.68 -5.98
C THR A 445 -3.04 13.40 -5.48
N ASP A 446 -2.88 14.48 -4.72
CA ASP A 446 -3.99 15.35 -4.29
C ASP A 446 -4.56 16.25 -5.41
N GLY A 447 -3.96 16.20 -6.61
CA GLY A 447 -4.30 17.02 -7.76
C GLY A 447 -3.63 18.39 -7.79
N ARG A 448 -2.83 18.75 -6.78
CA ARG A 448 -2.06 19.99 -6.80
C ARG A 448 -0.76 19.83 -7.59
N PRO A 449 -0.20 20.92 -8.16
CA PRO A 449 1.11 20.88 -8.79
C PRO A 449 2.21 20.42 -7.82
N PRO A 450 3.28 19.76 -8.34
CA PRO A 450 4.43 19.36 -7.56
C PRO A 450 5.17 20.56 -6.96
N LYS A 451 5.78 20.34 -5.80
CA LYS A 451 6.84 21.19 -5.28
C LYS A 451 8.14 20.85 -6.01
N MET A 452 8.84 21.87 -6.53
CA MET A 452 10.21 21.71 -7.01
C MET A 452 11.19 21.84 -5.84
N SER A 453 12.15 20.93 -5.72
CA SER A 453 13.25 21.10 -4.78
C SER A 453 14.16 22.25 -5.23
N VAL A 454 14.65 23.08 -4.30
CA VAL A 454 15.58 24.18 -4.56
C VAL A 454 16.95 23.67 -5.08
N ALA A 455 17.24 22.37 -4.94
CA ALA A 455 18.53 21.77 -5.34
C ALA A 455 18.61 21.38 -6.84
N SER A 456 17.50 21.43 -7.58
CA SER A 456 17.40 21.08 -9.00
C SER A 456 17.35 22.31 -9.93
N SER A 457 17.81 23.47 -9.46
CA SER A 457 17.94 24.72 -10.23
C SER A 457 19.15 24.71 -11.19
N GLY A 458 19.40 23.58 -11.87
CA GLY A 458 20.45 23.42 -12.87
C GLY A 458 19.86 23.24 -14.25
N THR A 459 19.78 24.32 -15.02
CA THR A 459 19.89 24.38 -16.50
C THR A 459 19.34 23.19 -17.31
N GLY A 460 18.08 22.83 -17.14
CA GLY A 460 17.39 21.90 -18.04
C GLY A 460 16.65 22.67 -19.12
N THR A 461 17.10 22.57 -20.38
CA THR A 461 16.27 22.91 -21.54
C THR A 461 14.94 22.15 -21.46
N GLU A 462 13.83 22.86 -21.70
CA GLU A 462 12.48 22.28 -21.79
C GLU A 462 12.51 21.01 -22.66
N PRO A 463 12.06 19.85 -22.16
CA PRO A 463 12.25 18.58 -22.85
C PRO A 463 11.36 18.42 -24.08
N PHE A 464 10.32 19.26 -24.23
CA PHE A 464 9.37 19.19 -25.32
C PHE A 464 9.59 20.34 -26.31
N SER A 465 9.79 20.02 -27.59
CA SER A 465 9.98 21.03 -28.63
C SER A 465 9.29 20.63 -29.93
N LEU A 466 8.34 21.47 -30.37
CA LEU A 466 7.68 21.33 -31.67
C LEU A 466 8.49 21.95 -32.81
N ASP A 467 9.36 22.93 -32.52
CA ASP A 467 10.18 23.60 -33.54
C ASP A 467 11.20 22.65 -34.17
N VAL A 468 11.75 21.71 -33.39
CA VAL A 468 12.62 20.64 -33.87
C VAL A 468 11.85 19.66 -34.76
N PHE A 469 10.61 19.30 -34.40
CA PHE A 469 9.79 18.39 -35.20
C PHE A 469 9.35 19.00 -36.55
N ARG A 470 9.08 20.31 -36.58
CA ARG A 470 8.78 21.05 -37.83
C ARG A 470 9.95 21.02 -38.82
N ALA A 471 11.20 21.02 -38.33
CA ALA A 471 12.38 20.91 -39.19
C ALA A 471 12.50 19.53 -39.85
N ASP A 472 12.08 18.45 -39.16
CA ASP A 472 12.14 17.07 -39.67
C ASP A 472 11.03 16.72 -40.67
N LEU A 473 9.97 17.54 -40.79
CA LEU A 473 8.75 17.24 -41.58
C LEU A 473 8.58 18.03 -42.88
N GLN A 474 9.57 18.81 -43.32
CA GLN A 474 9.46 19.60 -44.56
C GLN A 474 8.99 18.74 -45.76
N GLY A 475 7.74 18.96 -46.21
CA GLY A 475 7.21 18.41 -47.47
C GLY A 475 5.93 17.55 -47.44
N THR A 476 5.16 17.45 -46.34
CA THR A 476 3.92 16.64 -46.30
C THR A 476 2.63 17.45 -46.00
N PRO A 477 1.68 17.63 -46.95
CA PRO A 477 0.54 18.54 -46.81
C PRO A 477 -0.55 18.12 -45.79
N VAL A 478 -0.63 16.83 -45.45
CA VAL A 478 -1.65 16.28 -44.55
C VAL A 478 -1.36 16.63 -43.08
N VAL A 479 -0.11 17.01 -42.77
CA VAL A 479 0.38 17.21 -41.41
C VAL A 479 0.06 18.62 -40.89
N ASP A 480 -0.05 19.63 -41.76
CA ASP A 480 -0.16 21.03 -41.34
C ASP A 480 -1.45 21.37 -40.56
N GLY A 481 -2.58 20.76 -40.90
CA GLY A 481 -3.86 21.00 -40.20
C GLY A 481 -3.87 20.45 -38.77
N VAL A 482 -3.44 19.19 -38.61
CA VAL A 482 -3.31 18.53 -37.30
C VAL A 482 -2.21 19.21 -36.48
N LEU A 483 -1.08 19.57 -37.10
CA LEU A 483 0.03 20.23 -36.44
C LEU A 483 -0.33 21.64 -35.97
N SER A 484 -1.16 22.38 -36.71
CA SER A 484 -1.67 23.70 -36.30
C SER A 484 -2.57 23.61 -35.07
N GLU A 485 -3.47 22.64 -35.02
CA GLU A 485 -4.39 22.42 -33.88
C GLU A 485 -3.62 21.87 -32.65
N MET A 486 -2.61 21.03 -32.87
CA MET A 486 -1.64 20.62 -31.86
C MET A 486 -0.81 21.79 -31.33
N THR A 487 -0.44 22.76 -32.19
CA THR A 487 0.33 23.96 -31.82
C THR A 487 -0.48 24.88 -30.90
N SER A 488 -1.77 25.11 -31.19
CA SER A 488 -2.62 25.93 -30.30
C SER A 488 -2.85 25.30 -28.93
N VAL A 489 -2.94 23.95 -28.87
CA VAL A 489 -3.01 23.20 -27.60
C VAL A 489 -1.66 23.16 -26.87
N THR A 490 -0.57 23.52 -27.58
CA THR A 490 0.77 23.60 -27.01
C THR A 490 1.20 24.98 -26.52
N GLU A 491 0.63 26.06 -27.04
CA GLU A 491 0.97 27.43 -26.60
C GLU A 491 0.42 27.78 -25.20
N ASP A 492 -0.57 27.04 -24.70
CA ASP A 492 -1.01 27.10 -23.29
C ASP A 492 -0.08 26.31 -22.33
N LEU A 493 1.02 25.69 -22.80
CA LEU A 493 1.99 24.96 -21.95
C LEU A 493 2.97 25.88 -21.25
N HIS A 494 2.63 26.27 -20.03
CA HIS A 494 3.63 26.63 -19.03
C HIS A 494 3.29 26.06 -17.65
N SER A 495 2.54 24.95 -17.60
CA SER A 495 2.06 24.42 -16.33
C SER A 495 3.05 23.46 -15.71
N ALA A 496 3.50 23.79 -14.50
CA ALA A 496 4.25 22.90 -13.62
C ALA A 496 3.44 21.66 -13.15
N ALA A 497 2.17 21.51 -13.55
CA ALA A 497 1.29 20.41 -13.14
C ALA A 497 1.51 19.13 -13.97
N ALA A 498 1.11 17.98 -13.41
CA ALA A 498 1.07 16.72 -14.16
C ALA A 498 0.15 16.83 -15.39
N PHE A 499 0.53 16.15 -16.48
CA PHE A 499 0.00 16.35 -17.83
C PHE A 499 -1.53 16.46 -17.95
N GLY A 500 -2.28 15.47 -17.47
CA GLY A 500 -3.73 15.37 -17.67
C GLY A 500 -4.53 16.43 -16.92
N ALA A 501 -3.95 17.07 -15.89
CA ALA A 501 -4.62 18.16 -15.16
C ALA A 501 -4.92 19.37 -16.06
N THR A 502 -4.10 19.57 -17.12
CA THR A 502 -4.30 20.66 -18.09
C THR A 502 -5.47 20.42 -19.05
N LEU A 503 -6.01 19.20 -19.10
CA LEU A 503 -7.12 18.80 -19.97
C LEU A 503 -8.47 18.72 -19.22
N LEU A 504 -8.52 19.22 -17.98
CA LEU A 504 -9.78 19.33 -17.23
C LEU A 504 -10.54 20.56 -17.70
N GLY A 505 -11.82 20.39 -18.02
CA GLY A 505 -12.72 21.49 -18.35
C GLY A 505 -13.18 22.27 -17.11
N ASP A 506 -13.76 23.44 -17.34
CA ASP A 506 -14.32 24.28 -16.28
C ASP A 506 -15.37 23.51 -15.47
N GLY A 507 -15.16 23.42 -14.15
CA GLY A 507 -16.05 22.76 -13.21
C GLY A 507 -15.85 21.25 -13.04
N GLU A 508 -14.92 20.62 -13.77
CA GLU A 508 -14.54 19.22 -13.51
C GLU A 508 -13.71 19.11 -12.21
N GLU A 509 -14.01 18.12 -11.35
CA GLU A 509 -13.19 17.89 -10.16
C GLU A 509 -11.84 17.29 -10.56
N ASN A 510 -10.74 17.93 -10.15
CA ASN A 510 -9.43 17.31 -10.19
C ASN A 510 -9.32 16.23 -9.08
N VAL A 511 -9.50 14.98 -9.47
CA VAL A 511 -9.32 13.81 -8.60
C VAL A 511 -7.85 13.47 -8.33
N GLY A 512 -6.90 14.13 -9.02
CA GLY A 512 -5.47 13.85 -8.95
C GLY A 512 -5.05 12.71 -9.87
N GLN A 513 -3.75 12.57 -10.05
CA GLN A 513 -3.15 11.57 -10.94
C GLN A 513 -2.90 10.27 -10.20
N PHE A 514 -3.07 9.16 -10.91
CA PHE A 514 -2.88 7.81 -10.40
C PHE A 514 -1.76 7.11 -11.15
N LEU A 515 -0.79 6.57 -10.41
CA LEU A 515 0.27 5.73 -10.93
C LEU A 515 0.18 4.35 -10.27
N TYR A 516 0.44 3.32 -11.04
CA TYR A 516 0.74 1.98 -10.54
C TYR A 516 1.79 1.33 -11.45
N LEU A 517 2.56 0.41 -10.90
CA LEU A 517 3.62 -0.28 -11.61
C LEU A 517 3.03 -1.36 -12.52
N GLU A 518 3.72 -1.65 -13.63
CA GLU A 518 3.41 -2.84 -14.43
C GLU A 518 3.60 -4.13 -13.63
N ALA A 519 4.72 -4.21 -12.92
CA ALA A 519 5.07 -5.29 -12.01
C ALA A 519 6.09 -4.80 -10.99
N MET A 520 6.37 -5.61 -9.96
CA MET A 520 7.48 -5.30 -9.04
C MET A 520 8.84 -5.50 -9.72
N GLU A 521 8.89 -6.38 -10.73
CA GLU A 521 10.04 -6.67 -11.55
C GLU A 521 10.25 -5.64 -12.67
N TYR A 522 9.18 -4.90 -13.01
CA TYR A 522 9.12 -3.94 -14.11
C TYR A 522 8.68 -2.59 -13.57
N HIS A 523 9.64 -1.80 -13.09
CA HIS A 523 9.40 -0.50 -12.49
C HIS A 523 9.07 0.56 -13.55
N MET A 524 7.88 0.47 -14.15
CA MET A 524 7.37 1.44 -15.13
C MET A 524 5.97 1.85 -14.70
N TRP A 525 5.73 3.16 -14.67
CA TRP A 525 4.44 3.68 -14.25
C TRP A 525 3.43 3.64 -15.40
N ASN A 526 2.27 3.04 -15.13
CA ASN A 526 1.14 2.97 -16.05
C ASN A 526 1.52 2.43 -17.44
N THR A 527 2.26 1.31 -17.53
CA THR A 527 2.55 0.67 -18.82
C THR A 527 1.25 0.43 -19.59
N TYR A 528 1.11 1.10 -20.73
CA TYR A 528 -0.18 1.41 -21.32
C TYR A 528 -0.76 0.27 -22.17
N ASP A 529 0.11 -0.49 -22.83
CA ASP A 529 -0.27 -1.70 -23.55
C ASP A 529 -0.76 -2.80 -22.60
N VAL A 530 -0.29 -2.81 -21.35
CA VAL A 530 -0.74 -3.69 -20.26
C VAL A 530 -1.98 -3.11 -19.57
N HIS A 531 -2.01 -1.80 -19.31
CA HIS A 531 -3.16 -1.09 -18.75
C HIS A 531 -4.43 -1.29 -19.59
N PHE A 532 -4.31 -1.48 -20.91
CA PHE A 532 -5.42 -1.88 -21.78
C PHE A 532 -6.29 -3.02 -21.20
N TYR A 533 -5.67 -4.00 -20.56
CA TYR A 533 -6.35 -5.13 -19.94
C TYR A 533 -6.83 -4.82 -18.51
N ALA A 534 -6.03 -4.11 -17.72
CA ALA A 534 -6.31 -3.83 -16.31
C ALA A 534 -7.37 -2.72 -16.11
N SER A 535 -7.46 -1.78 -17.05
CA SER A 535 -8.33 -0.61 -17.04
C SER A 535 -9.82 -0.92 -16.89
N PHE A 536 -10.28 -2.13 -17.19
CA PHE A 536 -11.66 -2.53 -16.86
C PHE A 536 -11.96 -2.45 -15.36
N ALA A 537 -11.01 -2.84 -14.52
CA ALA A 537 -11.17 -2.76 -13.07
C ALA A 537 -11.20 -1.30 -12.60
N LEU A 538 -10.29 -0.47 -13.10
CA LEU A 538 -10.23 0.94 -12.72
C LEU A 538 -11.46 1.71 -13.23
N LEU A 539 -11.87 1.50 -14.49
CA LEU A 539 -13.06 2.13 -15.05
C LEU A 539 -14.35 1.72 -14.33
N SER A 540 -14.48 0.44 -13.95
CA SER A 540 -15.70 -0.07 -13.30
C SER A 540 -15.81 0.39 -11.85
N LEU A 541 -14.69 0.54 -11.14
CA LEU A 541 -14.67 0.81 -9.70
C LEU A 541 -14.36 2.27 -9.37
N PHE A 542 -13.51 2.93 -10.15
CA PHE A 542 -13.01 4.29 -9.94
C PHE A 542 -12.90 5.05 -11.29
N PRO A 543 -14.02 5.25 -12.01
CA PRO A 543 -14.02 5.81 -13.35
C PRO A 543 -13.29 7.16 -13.45
N GLU A 544 -13.37 8.03 -12.45
CA GLU A 544 -12.67 9.33 -12.50
C GLU A 544 -11.14 9.18 -12.51
N LEU A 545 -10.61 8.13 -11.87
CA LEU A 545 -9.17 7.83 -11.91
C LEU A 545 -8.76 7.27 -13.27
N GLU A 546 -9.57 6.40 -13.86
CA GLU A 546 -9.37 5.93 -15.22
C GLU A 546 -9.36 7.12 -16.19
N LEU A 547 -10.36 8.00 -16.13
CA LEU A 547 -10.44 9.16 -17.02
C LEU A 547 -9.28 10.14 -16.79
N SER A 548 -8.81 10.32 -15.55
CA SER A 548 -7.62 11.12 -15.26
C SER A 548 -6.36 10.51 -15.89
N LEU A 549 -6.18 9.19 -15.77
CA LEU A 549 -5.05 8.48 -16.39
C LEU A 549 -5.12 8.60 -17.92
N GLN A 550 -6.30 8.43 -18.53
CA GLN A 550 -6.46 8.60 -19.97
C GLN A 550 -6.14 10.03 -20.44
N ARG A 551 -6.44 11.06 -19.64
CA ARG A 551 -6.02 12.45 -19.93
C ARG A 551 -4.51 12.62 -19.90
N ASP A 552 -3.79 11.96 -18.98
CA ASP A 552 -2.32 11.98 -18.98
C ASP A 552 -1.76 11.45 -20.31
N PHE A 553 -2.31 10.35 -20.82
CA PHE A 553 -1.90 9.77 -22.10
C PHE A 553 -2.35 10.61 -23.31
N ALA A 554 -3.56 11.14 -23.30
CA ALA A 554 -4.04 12.05 -24.35
C ALA A 554 -3.09 13.24 -24.51
N ARG A 555 -2.67 13.84 -23.38
CA ARG A 555 -1.67 14.91 -23.40
C ARG A 555 -0.32 14.41 -23.91
N ALA A 556 0.15 13.26 -23.43
CA ALA A 556 1.44 12.71 -23.83
C ALA A 556 1.54 12.43 -25.34
N VAL A 557 0.45 12.01 -26.00
CA VAL A 557 0.41 11.81 -27.46
C VAL A 557 0.79 13.08 -28.23
N LEU A 558 0.37 14.24 -27.73
CA LEU A 558 0.59 15.55 -28.35
C LEU A 558 1.99 16.13 -28.07
N LEU A 559 2.88 15.39 -27.39
CA LEU A 559 4.22 15.85 -27.04
C LEU A 559 5.31 15.16 -27.87
N HIS A 560 6.38 15.91 -28.15
CA HIS A 560 7.61 15.41 -28.76
C HIS A 560 8.82 15.70 -27.87
N ASP A 561 9.57 14.66 -27.50
CA ASP A 561 10.83 14.76 -26.77
C ASP A 561 11.97 14.22 -27.65
N PRO A 562 12.79 15.10 -28.26
CA PRO A 562 13.86 14.71 -29.16
C PRO A 562 15.11 14.21 -28.43
N ARG A 563 15.16 14.27 -27.09
CA ARG A 563 16.34 13.85 -26.33
C ARG A 563 16.65 12.38 -26.65
N PRO A 564 17.93 12.03 -26.91
CA PRO A 564 18.28 10.69 -27.33
C PRO A 564 18.11 9.69 -26.18
N MET A 565 17.46 8.57 -26.47
CA MET A 565 17.38 7.39 -25.60
C MET A 565 18.07 6.22 -26.29
N ARG A 566 18.96 5.54 -25.55
CA ARG A 566 19.64 4.34 -26.05
C ARG A 566 18.88 3.09 -25.63
N THR A 567 18.46 2.32 -26.62
CA THR A 567 17.75 1.05 -26.40
C THR A 567 18.72 -0.11 -26.17
N LEU A 568 18.29 -1.17 -25.48
CA LEU A 568 19.09 -2.38 -25.24
C LEU A 568 19.44 -3.12 -26.55
N ASN A 569 18.58 -3.02 -27.57
CA ASN A 569 18.87 -3.56 -28.90
C ASN A 569 19.99 -2.78 -29.64
N GLY A 570 20.45 -1.64 -29.10
CA GLY A 570 21.62 -0.89 -29.58
C GLY A 570 21.31 0.34 -30.44
N LYS A 571 20.03 0.68 -30.65
CA LYS A 571 19.63 1.89 -31.39
C LYS A 571 19.56 3.10 -30.47
N THR A 572 19.93 4.26 -31.00
CA THR A 572 19.60 5.57 -30.41
C THR A 572 18.35 6.10 -31.09
N VAL A 573 17.32 6.40 -30.32
CA VAL A 573 16.02 6.87 -30.80
C VAL A 573 15.58 8.11 -30.01
N PRO A 574 14.66 8.94 -30.53
CA PRO A 574 14.02 9.98 -29.73
C PRO A 574 13.31 9.36 -28.51
N ARG A 575 13.31 10.05 -27.37
CA ARG A 575 12.62 9.57 -26.17
C ARG A 575 11.10 9.49 -26.38
N LYS A 576 10.50 10.47 -27.07
CA LYS A 576 9.07 10.48 -27.38
C LYS A 576 8.81 11.13 -28.74
N VAL A 577 8.12 10.42 -29.63
CA VAL A 577 7.75 10.94 -30.97
C VAL A 577 6.34 11.54 -30.93
N LEU A 578 6.10 12.66 -31.60
CA LEU A 578 4.77 13.26 -31.71
C LEU A 578 3.78 12.26 -32.33
N GLY A 579 2.56 12.17 -31.79
CA GLY A 579 1.50 11.30 -32.29
C GLY A 579 1.64 9.82 -31.93
N SER A 580 2.80 9.37 -31.41
CA SER A 580 2.91 8.03 -30.81
C SER A 580 2.45 8.07 -29.36
N VAL A 581 1.62 7.11 -28.94
CA VAL A 581 1.31 6.88 -27.52
C VAL A 581 2.57 6.39 -26.82
N PRO A 582 2.98 6.95 -25.66
CA PRO A 582 4.12 6.41 -24.91
C PRO A 582 3.80 5.02 -24.36
N HIS A 583 4.82 4.19 -24.18
CA HIS A 583 4.69 2.89 -23.52
C HIS A 583 4.28 3.07 -22.04
N ASP A 584 4.92 3.99 -21.33
CA ASP A 584 4.70 4.25 -19.92
C ASP A 584 4.89 5.75 -19.63
N VAL A 585 4.42 6.20 -18.46
CA VAL A 585 4.54 7.62 -18.07
C VAL A 585 5.87 7.95 -17.39
N GLY A 586 6.84 7.05 -17.43
CA GLY A 586 8.18 7.24 -16.88
C GLY A 586 8.47 6.40 -15.63
N LEU A 587 9.57 6.74 -14.97
CA LEU A 587 10.04 6.12 -13.72
C LEU A 587 10.51 7.19 -12.71
N ASN A 588 11.55 7.97 -13.08
CA ASN A 588 12.22 8.91 -12.19
C ASN A 588 11.54 10.29 -12.09
N ASP A 589 10.79 10.68 -13.11
CA ASP A 589 10.00 11.92 -13.18
C ASP A 589 8.71 11.63 -13.95
N PRO A 590 7.75 10.91 -13.35
CA PRO A 590 6.54 10.52 -14.04
C PRO A 590 5.79 11.76 -14.55
N TRP A 591 5.14 11.61 -15.70
CA TRP A 591 4.51 12.71 -16.46
C TRP A 591 5.48 13.75 -17.03
N PHE A 592 6.80 13.61 -16.96
CA PHE A 592 7.72 14.59 -17.56
C PHE A 592 8.89 13.93 -18.29
N GLU A 593 9.37 12.78 -17.82
CA GLU A 593 10.32 11.91 -18.53
C GLU A 593 9.60 10.62 -18.94
N LEU A 594 8.86 10.67 -20.06
CA LEU A 594 8.11 9.53 -20.61
C LEU A 594 9.04 8.41 -21.14
N ASN A 595 8.46 7.22 -21.32
CA ASN A 595 9.12 6.03 -21.86
C ASN A 595 10.39 5.66 -21.07
N ALA A 596 10.21 5.19 -19.84
CA ALA A 596 11.27 4.51 -19.10
C ALA A 596 11.66 3.20 -19.79
N TYR A 597 10.71 2.53 -20.45
CA TYR A 597 10.98 1.35 -21.26
C TYR A 597 12.06 1.60 -22.31
N MET A 598 13.11 0.78 -22.26
CA MET A 598 14.32 0.96 -23.07
C MET A 598 14.75 -0.32 -23.82
N ILE A 599 13.95 -1.39 -23.85
CA ILE A 599 14.35 -2.60 -24.57
C ILE A 599 14.24 -2.39 -26.09
N HIS A 600 13.13 -1.77 -26.53
CA HIS A 600 12.84 -1.43 -27.92
C HIS A 600 12.39 0.03 -28.05
N ASP A 601 12.22 0.49 -29.29
CA ASP A 601 11.62 1.79 -29.58
C ASP A 601 10.08 1.67 -29.55
N PRO A 602 9.40 2.20 -28.52
CA PRO A 602 7.96 2.09 -28.40
C PRO A 602 7.20 2.93 -29.45
N SER A 603 7.81 3.96 -30.03
CA SER A 603 7.17 4.80 -31.05
C SER A 603 6.86 4.05 -32.35
N ARG A 604 7.44 2.86 -32.50
CA ARG A 604 7.23 1.96 -33.64
C ARG A 604 6.31 0.80 -33.33
N TRP A 605 5.76 0.71 -32.12
CA TRP A 605 4.78 -0.31 -31.78
C TRP A 605 3.47 -0.06 -32.52
N LYS A 606 2.74 -1.15 -32.78
CA LYS A 606 1.55 -1.12 -33.65
C LYS A 606 0.25 -1.27 -32.87
N ASP A 607 0.33 -1.52 -31.57
CA ASP A 607 -0.80 -1.77 -30.69
C ASP A 607 -1.09 -0.59 -29.75
N LEU A 608 -0.08 0.20 -29.32
CA LEU A 608 -0.28 1.33 -28.39
C LEU A 608 -1.32 2.36 -28.89
N ASN A 609 -1.16 2.88 -30.12
CA ASN A 609 -2.10 3.85 -30.70
C ASN A 609 -3.54 3.31 -30.82
N PRO A 610 -3.81 2.14 -31.44
CA PRO A 610 -5.17 1.62 -31.48
C PRO A 610 -5.72 1.25 -30.11
N LYS A 611 -4.88 0.78 -29.16
CA LYS A 611 -5.30 0.58 -27.76
C LYS A 611 -5.73 1.89 -27.11
N PHE A 612 -5.03 3.00 -27.37
CA PHE A 612 -5.42 4.33 -26.85
C PHE A 612 -6.80 4.74 -27.34
N VAL A 613 -7.04 4.70 -28.66
CA VAL A 613 -8.34 5.03 -29.25
C VAL A 613 -9.46 4.17 -28.65
N LEU A 614 -9.24 2.86 -28.53
CA LEU A 614 -10.21 1.93 -27.94
C LEU A 614 -10.47 2.23 -26.46
N GLN A 615 -9.45 2.57 -25.67
CA GLN A 615 -9.60 2.87 -24.25
C GLN A 615 -10.32 4.20 -24.01
N VAL A 616 -9.98 5.25 -24.77
CA VAL A 616 -10.70 6.53 -24.74
C VAL A 616 -12.17 6.30 -25.08
N TYR A 617 -12.47 5.61 -26.18
CA TYR A 617 -13.84 5.32 -26.57
C TYR A 617 -14.58 4.48 -25.52
N ARG A 618 -13.94 3.45 -24.94
CA ARG A 618 -14.50 2.66 -23.84
C ARG A 618 -14.83 3.54 -22.63
N GLY A 619 -13.94 4.46 -22.26
CA GLY A 619 -14.19 5.42 -21.17
C GLY A 619 -15.39 6.32 -21.45
N VAL A 620 -15.50 6.85 -22.67
CA VAL A 620 -16.65 7.67 -23.10
C VAL A 620 -17.96 6.87 -23.07
N VAL A 621 -17.97 5.65 -23.59
CA VAL A 621 -19.17 4.80 -23.60
C VAL A 621 -19.60 4.40 -22.20
N ALA A 622 -18.64 4.06 -21.32
CA ALA A 622 -18.94 3.63 -19.96
C ALA A 622 -19.44 4.76 -19.05
N THR A 623 -18.96 5.99 -19.26
CA THR A 623 -19.25 7.13 -18.37
C THR A 623 -20.23 8.15 -18.97
N GLY A 624 -20.39 8.17 -20.29
CA GLY A 624 -21.12 9.23 -20.99
C GLY A 624 -20.42 10.60 -20.93
N ASN A 625 -19.16 10.68 -20.48
CA ASN A 625 -18.48 11.95 -20.25
C ASN A 625 -18.04 12.62 -21.57
N VAL A 626 -18.86 13.57 -22.04
CA VAL A 626 -18.62 14.35 -23.26
C VAL A 626 -17.45 15.32 -23.12
N ALA A 627 -17.20 15.87 -21.92
CA ALA A 627 -16.07 16.77 -21.67
C ALA A 627 -14.75 16.02 -21.85
N PHE A 628 -14.64 14.82 -21.27
CA PHE A 628 -13.52 13.91 -21.49
C PHE A 628 -13.35 13.56 -22.97
N ALA A 629 -14.43 13.23 -23.69
CA ALA A 629 -14.37 12.94 -25.12
C ALA A 629 -13.76 14.11 -25.92
N ARG A 630 -14.22 15.34 -25.66
CA ARG A 630 -13.68 16.55 -26.32
C ARG A 630 -12.22 16.80 -25.98
N ALA A 631 -11.84 16.61 -24.71
CA ALA A 631 -10.48 16.81 -24.24
C ALA A 631 -9.49 15.80 -24.85
N ALA A 632 -9.91 14.55 -25.04
CA ALA A 632 -9.08 13.51 -25.63
C ALA A 632 -9.07 13.52 -27.17
N TRP A 633 -10.06 14.15 -27.81
CA TRP A 633 -10.25 14.10 -29.27
C TRP A 633 -9.03 14.55 -30.09
N PRO A 634 -8.30 15.63 -29.76
CA PRO A 634 -7.13 16.01 -30.54
C PRO A 634 -6.01 14.95 -30.57
N ALA A 635 -5.97 14.06 -29.58
CA ALA A 635 -5.00 12.98 -29.47
C ALA A 635 -5.47 11.67 -30.15
N VAL A 636 -6.77 11.52 -30.38
CA VAL A 636 -7.40 10.38 -31.06
C VAL A 636 -7.33 10.58 -32.56
#